data_AF-A0A7S3B026-F1
#
_entry.id   AF-A0A7S3B026-F1
#
_cell.length_a   1.000
_cell.length_b   1.000
_cell.length_c   1.000
_cell.angle_alpha   90.00
_cell.angle_beta   90.00
_cell.angle_gamma   90.00
#
_symmetry.space_group_name_H-M   'P 1'
#
loop_
_entity.id
_entity.type
_entity.pdbx_description
1 polymer ?
#
loop_
_entity_poly.entity_id
_entity_poly.type
_entity_poly.pdbx_seq_one_letter_code
_entity_poly.pdbx_strand_id
1 'polypeptide(L)'
;ERFGHWLPAYLKELLELPGLLGAKILTPLEPAALKPAVVFVLGGPGAGKGTQSEHIVNKYSYVHLSAGDLLRAERKSGSDKAQLINDYIAEGKIVPVEITVGLLMDAIKANGGKRFLVDGFPRNTNNLSGWQQVVGDELQVVGVLFYDCPEDVMEARLLERGKTSGR
;
A
#
# COMPACT_ATOMS: atom_id res chain seq x y z
N GLU A 1 -2.87 0.00 -26.22
CA GLU A 1 -3.92 -0.82 -25.57
C GLU A 1 -3.42 -2.21 -25.14
N ARG A 2 -2.43 -2.28 -24.23
CA ARG A 2 -1.99 -3.57 -23.63
C ARG A 2 -1.72 -3.49 -22.13
N PHE A 3 -2.33 -2.54 -21.43
CA PHE A 3 -2.40 -2.61 -19.97
C PHE A 3 -3.52 -3.57 -19.59
N GLY A 4 -3.26 -4.51 -18.70
CA GLY A 4 -4.31 -5.13 -17.89
C GLY A 4 -4.74 -6.56 -18.21
N HIS A 5 -4.51 -7.11 -19.41
CA HIS A 5 -5.07 -8.44 -19.74
C HIS A 5 -4.54 -9.56 -18.82
N TRP A 6 -3.26 -9.50 -18.45
CA TRP A 6 -2.58 -10.43 -17.54
C TRP A 6 -2.70 -10.06 -16.06
N LEU A 7 -3.27 -8.91 -15.71
CA LEU A 7 -3.42 -8.53 -14.31
C LEU A 7 -4.41 -9.49 -13.63
N PRO A 8 -4.08 -9.98 -12.41
CA PRO A 8 -5.05 -10.64 -11.53
C PRO A 8 -6.36 -9.85 -11.46
N ALA A 9 -7.49 -10.55 -11.40
CA ALA A 9 -8.83 -9.94 -11.41
C ALA A 9 -8.97 -8.82 -10.37
N TYR A 10 -8.43 -9.01 -9.16
CA TYR A 10 -8.47 -8.00 -8.10
C TYR A 10 -7.76 -6.67 -8.47
N LEU A 11 -6.70 -6.72 -9.27
CA LEU A 11 -6.03 -5.50 -9.74
C LEU A 11 -6.88 -4.78 -10.79
N LYS A 12 -7.65 -5.51 -11.60
CA LYS A 12 -8.61 -4.91 -12.54
C LYS A 12 -9.70 -4.15 -11.77
N GLU A 13 -10.27 -4.77 -10.75
CA GLU A 13 -11.25 -4.13 -9.85
C GLU A 13 -10.69 -2.86 -9.18
N LEU A 14 -9.42 -2.89 -8.77
CA LEU A 14 -8.75 -1.73 -8.19
C LEU A 14 -8.54 -0.59 -9.18
N LEU A 15 -8.28 -0.91 -10.44
CA LEU A 15 -8.16 0.09 -11.51
C LEU A 15 -9.53 0.66 -11.91
N GLU A 16 -10.61 -0.01 -11.55
CA GLU A 16 -11.99 0.44 -11.79
C GLU A 16 -12.58 1.23 -10.62
N LEU A 17 -11.81 1.49 -9.55
CA LEU A 17 -12.30 2.28 -8.41
C LEU A 17 -12.82 3.66 -8.87
N PRO A 18 -13.93 4.16 -8.28
CA PRO A 18 -14.46 5.48 -8.60
C PRO A 18 -13.38 6.56 -8.49
N GLY A 19 -13.12 7.28 -9.60
CA GLY A 19 -12.05 8.28 -9.70
C GLY A 19 -10.87 7.90 -10.60
N LEU A 20 -10.81 6.67 -11.11
CA LEU A 20 -9.76 6.18 -12.03
C LEU A 20 -10.11 6.23 -13.53
N LEU A 21 -11.34 6.60 -13.91
CA LEU A 21 -11.74 6.76 -15.32
C LEU A 21 -10.92 7.89 -15.98
N GLY A 22 -9.80 7.50 -16.59
CA GLY A 22 -8.83 8.39 -17.21
C GLY A 22 -7.80 8.89 -16.19
N ALA A 23 -6.77 8.09 -15.92
CA ALA A 23 -5.59 8.51 -15.16
C ALA A 23 -4.88 9.68 -15.85
N LYS A 24 -5.38 10.90 -15.61
CA LYS A 24 -4.65 12.14 -15.70
C LYS A 24 -4.27 12.50 -14.28
N ILE A 25 -3.00 12.81 -14.07
CA ILE A 25 -2.55 13.52 -12.86
C ILE A 25 -3.38 14.81 -12.84
N LEU A 26 -4.42 14.84 -12.01
CA LEU A 26 -5.24 16.04 -11.88
C LEU A 26 -4.34 17.15 -11.35
N THR A 27 -4.44 18.32 -11.98
CA THR A 27 -3.98 19.58 -11.41
C THR A 27 -4.47 19.70 -9.96
N PRO A 28 -3.73 20.40 -9.08
CA PRO A 28 -4.11 20.48 -7.67
C PRO A 28 -5.54 21.00 -7.56
N LEU A 29 -6.45 20.19 -7.02
CA LEU A 29 -7.80 20.63 -6.71
C LEU A 29 -7.72 21.69 -5.60
N GLU A 30 -8.36 22.83 -5.83
CA GLU A 30 -8.56 23.93 -4.87
C GLU A 30 -9.26 23.43 -3.57
N PRO A 31 -9.08 24.15 -2.44
CA PRO A 31 -9.11 23.60 -1.09
C PRO A 31 -10.51 23.62 -0.48
N ALA A 32 -11.49 22.94 -1.08
CA ALA A 32 -12.70 22.59 -0.34
C ALA A 32 -12.47 21.28 0.41
N ALA A 33 -12.15 21.35 1.71
CA ALA A 33 -12.01 20.26 2.69
C ALA A 33 -11.88 18.83 2.10
N LEU A 34 -10.85 18.61 1.29
CA LEU A 34 -10.64 17.34 0.61
C LEU A 34 -10.18 16.30 1.62
N LYS A 35 -10.90 15.17 1.68
CA LYS A 35 -10.49 13.95 2.39
C LYS A 35 -9.03 13.64 2.04
N PRO A 36 -8.22 13.13 2.97
CA PRO A 36 -6.85 12.77 2.63
C PRO A 36 -6.83 11.76 1.47
N ALA A 37 -5.95 12.03 0.50
CA ALA A 37 -5.84 11.25 -0.73
C ALA A 37 -4.87 10.08 -0.54
N VAL A 38 -5.26 8.91 -1.03
CA VAL A 38 -4.47 7.67 -0.99
C VAL A 38 -4.19 7.18 -2.40
N VAL A 39 -2.93 6.90 -2.69
CA VAL A 39 -2.51 6.15 -3.86
C VAL A 39 -1.98 4.80 -3.39
N PHE A 40 -2.53 3.71 -3.88
CA PHE A 40 -1.96 2.38 -3.62
C PHE A 40 -0.73 2.17 -4.50
N VAL A 41 0.34 1.65 -3.91
CA VAL A 41 1.58 1.33 -4.60
C VAL A 41 1.78 -0.18 -4.61
N LEU A 42 1.64 -0.77 -5.80
CA LEU A 42 1.61 -2.22 -6.02
C LEU A 42 2.68 -2.65 -7.02
N GLY A 43 2.97 -3.95 -7.03
CA GLY A 43 4.05 -4.56 -7.83
C GLY A 43 4.81 -5.62 -7.03
N GLY A 44 5.52 -6.50 -7.73
CA GLY A 44 6.23 -7.61 -7.12
C GLY A 44 7.38 -7.19 -6.19
N PRO A 45 7.89 -8.09 -5.34
CA PRO A 45 9.10 -7.85 -4.55
C PRO A 45 10.28 -7.60 -5.49
N GLY A 46 11.04 -6.52 -5.28
CA GLY A 46 12.14 -6.15 -6.21
C GLY A 46 11.74 -5.25 -7.39
N ALA A 47 10.45 -4.99 -7.60
CA ALA A 47 9.97 -4.11 -8.68
C ALA A 47 10.40 -2.64 -8.56
N GLY A 48 10.91 -2.20 -7.41
CA GLY A 48 11.39 -0.82 -7.19
C GLY A 48 10.40 0.13 -6.51
N LYS A 49 9.29 -0.39 -5.97
CA LYS A 49 8.24 0.39 -5.27
C LYS A 49 8.81 1.40 -4.27
N GLY A 50 9.59 0.94 -3.30
CA GLY A 50 10.16 1.80 -2.25
C GLY A 50 11.03 2.93 -2.80
N THR A 51 11.94 2.63 -3.73
CA THR A 51 12.80 3.61 -4.40
C THR A 51 11.98 4.71 -5.09
N GLN A 52 10.89 4.33 -5.75
CA GLN A 52 10.06 5.31 -6.46
C GLN A 52 9.11 6.06 -5.52
N SER A 53 8.64 5.42 -4.45
CA SER A 53 7.93 6.09 -3.36
C SER A 53 8.79 7.18 -2.71
N GLU A 54 10.08 6.93 -2.46
CA GLU A 54 11.01 7.95 -1.95
C GLU A 54 11.12 9.18 -2.87
N HIS A 55 11.23 8.95 -4.19
CA HIS A 55 11.24 10.06 -5.15
C HIS A 55 9.94 10.86 -5.11
N ILE A 56 8.79 10.20 -4.98
CA ILE A 56 7.49 10.86 -4.92
C ILE A 56 7.33 11.65 -3.61
N VAL A 57 7.75 11.09 -2.48
CA VAL A 57 7.79 11.75 -1.17
C VAL A 57 8.60 13.04 -1.26
N ASN A 58 9.85 12.94 -1.76
CA ASN A 58 10.77 14.08 -1.84
C ASN A 58 10.28 15.18 -2.79
N LYS A 59 9.64 14.82 -3.90
CA LYS A 59 9.22 15.79 -4.94
C LYS A 59 7.82 16.36 -4.72
N TYR A 60 6.90 15.58 -4.17
CA TYR A 60 5.47 15.93 -4.14
C TYR A 60 4.86 15.95 -2.73
N SER A 61 5.70 15.82 -1.69
CA SER A 61 5.29 15.90 -0.28
C SER A 61 4.20 14.89 0.11
N TYR A 62 4.29 13.68 -0.46
CA TYR A 62 3.50 12.55 0.01
C TYR A 62 4.10 11.97 1.29
N VAL A 63 3.28 11.30 2.09
CA VAL A 63 3.73 10.43 3.17
C VAL A 63 3.73 8.99 2.66
N HIS A 64 4.86 8.30 2.76
CA HIS A 64 4.97 6.88 2.39
C HIS A 64 4.68 5.98 3.59
N LEU A 65 3.70 5.11 3.44
CA LEU A 65 3.27 4.14 4.44
C LEU A 65 3.40 2.74 3.85
N SER A 66 4.38 1.98 4.33
CA SER A 66 4.56 0.57 3.97
C SER A 66 3.77 -0.30 4.94
N ALA A 67 2.72 -0.97 4.45
CA ALA A 67 1.91 -1.86 5.28
C ALA A 67 2.75 -2.98 5.90
N GLY A 68 3.75 -3.47 5.16
CA GLY A 68 4.67 -4.49 5.67
C GLY A 68 5.59 -3.97 6.77
N ASP A 69 6.06 -2.72 6.69
CA ASP A 69 6.89 -2.13 7.75
C ASP A 69 6.07 -1.81 8.99
N LEU A 70 4.85 -1.27 8.83
CA LEU A 70 3.92 -1.04 9.95
C LEU A 70 3.62 -2.35 10.69
N LEU A 71 3.31 -3.43 9.96
CA LEU A 71 3.06 -4.73 10.58
C LEU A 71 4.30 -5.28 11.31
N ARG A 72 5.49 -5.13 10.72
CA ARG A 72 6.76 -5.56 11.38
C ARG A 72 7.07 -4.73 12.61
N ALA A 73 6.81 -3.43 12.58
CA ALA A 73 6.99 -2.54 13.72
C ALA A 73 6.02 -2.89 14.85
N GLU A 74 4.73 -3.11 14.52
CA GLU A 74 3.71 -3.48 15.49
C GLU A 74 4.06 -4.80 16.19
N ARG A 75 4.51 -5.81 15.44
CA ARG A 75 4.94 -7.09 16.04
C ARG A 75 6.06 -6.97 17.06
N LYS A 76 6.85 -5.91 16.99
CA LYS A 76 7.98 -5.62 17.88
C LYS A 76 7.64 -4.59 18.98
N SER A 77 6.43 -4.02 18.95
CA SER A 77 6.05 -2.94 19.88
C SER A 77 5.75 -3.43 21.29
N GLY A 78 5.43 -4.72 21.46
CA GLY A 78 4.99 -5.30 22.73
C GLY A 78 3.57 -4.91 23.13
N SER A 79 2.78 -4.33 22.21
CA SER A 79 1.38 -3.98 22.45
C SER A 79 0.47 -5.22 22.49
N ASP A 80 -0.78 -5.03 22.91
CA ASP A 80 -1.81 -6.07 22.83
C ASP A 80 -2.04 -6.53 21.37
N LYS A 81 -1.96 -5.59 20.40
CA LYS A 81 -2.03 -5.93 18.96
C LYS A 81 -0.81 -6.77 18.54
N ALA A 82 0.37 -6.50 19.10
CA ALA A 82 1.59 -7.25 18.82
C ALA A 82 1.45 -8.71 19.23
N GLN A 83 0.93 -8.98 20.43
CA GLN A 83 0.68 -10.35 20.90
C GLN A 83 -0.30 -11.06 19.97
N LEU A 84 -1.44 -10.44 19.68
CA LEU A 84 -2.45 -11.00 18.78
C LEU A 84 -1.86 -11.36 17.41
N ILE A 85 -1.11 -10.44 16.78
CA ILE A 85 -0.48 -10.69 15.48
C ILE A 85 0.52 -11.84 15.56
N ASN A 86 1.32 -11.90 16.63
CA ASN A 86 2.31 -12.96 16.81
C ASN A 86 1.64 -14.32 17.03
N ASP A 87 0.50 -14.38 17.73
CA ASP A 87 -0.28 -15.61 17.93
C ASP A 87 -0.85 -16.14 16.61
N TYR A 88 -1.47 -15.28 15.80
CA TYR A 88 -1.93 -15.65 14.45
C TYR A 88 -0.78 -16.26 13.62
N ILE A 89 0.39 -15.64 13.65
CA ILE A 89 1.56 -16.11 12.89
C ILE A 89 2.09 -17.44 13.45
N ALA A 90 2.20 -17.57 14.78
CA ALA A 90 2.67 -18.79 15.44
C ALA A 90 1.74 -19.98 15.15
N GLU A 91 0.44 -19.74 15.03
CA GLU A 91 -0.57 -20.74 14.69
C GLU A 91 -0.69 -20.99 13.17
N GLY A 92 0.12 -20.33 12.34
CA GLY A 92 0.05 -20.43 10.87
C GLY A 92 -1.24 -19.85 10.28
N LYS A 93 -1.98 -19.05 11.06
CA LYS A 93 -3.21 -18.39 10.64
C LYS A 93 -2.90 -17.07 9.93
N ILE A 94 -3.84 -16.66 9.08
CA ILE A 94 -3.77 -15.37 8.38
C ILE A 94 -4.13 -14.27 9.36
N VAL A 95 -3.26 -13.25 9.47
CA VAL A 95 -3.54 -12.05 10.26
C VAL A 95 -4.78 -11.34 9.67
N PRO A 96 -5.81 -11.04 10.48
CA PRO A 96 -7.00 -10.33 10.01
C PRO A 96 -6.66 -9.01 9.32
N VAL A 97 -7.37 -8.71 8.23
CA VAL A 97 -7.12 -7.52 7.40
C VAL A 97 -7.31 -6.24 8.21
N GLU A 98 -8.27 -6.24 9.13
CA GLU A 98 -8.68 -5.12 9.98
C GLU A 98 -7.50 -4.63 10.83
N ILE A 99 -6.60 -5.53 11.24
CA ILE A 99 -5.39 -5.14 11.97
C ILE A 99 -4.49 -4.31 11.07
N THR A 100 -4.26 -4.75 9.84
CA THR A 100 -3.39 -4.03 8.89
C THR A 100 -4.00 -2.69 8.49
N VAL A 101 -5.31 -2.65 8.24
CA VAL A 101 -6.01 -1.40 7.90
C VAL A 101 -6.03 -0.44 9.10
N GLY A 102 -6.22 -0.95 10.32
CA GLY A 102 -6.14 -0.17 11.54
C GLY A 102 -4.76 0.49 11.71
N LEU A 103 -3.67 -0.27 11.50
CA LEU A 103 -2.31 0.29 11.55
C LEU A 103 -2.08 1.39 10.49
N LEU A 104 -2.61 1.21 9.28
CA LEU A 104 -2.56 2.22 8.23
C LEU A 104 -3.34 3.48 8.63
N MET A 105 -4.54 3.33 9.19
CA MET A 105 -5.37 4.44 9.65
C MET A 105 -4.72 5.20 10.81
N ASP A 106 -4.15 4.50 11.78
CA ASP A 106 -3.41 5.09 12.90
C ASP A 106 -2.23 5.92 12.37
N ALA A 107 -1.47 5.37 11.42
CA ALA A 107 -0.34 6.07 10.80
C ALA A 107 -0.78 7.30 9.97
N ILE A 108 -1.89 7.20 9.23
CA ILE A 108 -2.48 8.31 8.48
C ILE A 108 -2.89 9.45 9.41
N LYS A 109 -3.59 9.13 10.50
CA LYS A 109 -4.05 10.10 11.51
C LYS A 109 -2.87 10.76 12.21
N ALA A 110 -1.83 9.99 12.57
CA ALA A 110 -0.64 10.51 13.24
C ALA A 110 0.19 11.47 12.38
N ASN A 111 0.23 11.27 11.06
CA ASN A 111 1.04 12.11 10.17
C ASN A 111 0.34 13.44 9.80
N GLY A 112 -0.98 13.56 9.97
CA GLY A 112 -1.75 14.78 9.65
C GLY A 112 -1.66 15.24 8.17
N GLY A 113 -1.02 14.43 7.32
CA GLY A 113 -0.81 14.71 5.91
C GLY A 113 -2.11 14.60 5.10
N LYS A 114 -2.13 15.24 3.93
CA LYS A 114 -3.27 15.18 3.01
C LYS A 114 -3.09 14.15 1.88
N ARG A 115 -1.90 13.54 1.74
CA ARG A 115 -1.53 12.68 0.61
C ARG A 115 -0.64 11.53 1.05
N PHE A 116 -1.07 10.30 0.76
CA PHE A 116 -0.44 9.08 1.22
C PHE A 116 -0.15 8.12 0.08
N LEU A 117 1.04 7.55 0.09
CA LEU A 117 1.38 6.36 -0.69
C LEU A 117 1.26 5.15 0.22
N VAL A 118 0.29 4.28 -0.04
CA VAL A 118 0.12 3.03 0.72
C VAL A 118 0.77 1.90 -0.08
N ASP A 119 1.96 1.48 0.35
CA ASP A 119 2.80 0.50 -0.34
C ASP A 119 2.58 -0.92 0.18
N GLY A 120 2.42 -1.84 -0.76
CA GLY A 120 2.31 -3.26 -0.48
C GLY A 120 0.95 -3.64 0.09
N PHE A 121 -0.07 -2.81 -0.12
CA PHE A 121 -1.47 -3.04 0.23
C PHE A 121 -2.37 -2.33 -0.80
N PRO A 122 -3.54 -2.90 -1.17
CA PRO A 122 -4.01 -4.25 -0.86
C PRO A 122 -3.32 -5.34 -1.71
N ARG A 123 -3.14 -6.54 -1.14
CA ARG A 123 -2.48 -7.67 -1.83
C ARG A 123 -3.44 -8.71 -2.41
N ASN A 124 -4.71 -8.64 -2.05
CA ASN A 124 -5.77 -9.52 -2.54
C ASN A 124 -7.14 -8.82 -2.37
N THR A 125 -8.20 -9.46 -2.86
CA THR A 125 -9.58 -8.97 -2.73
C THR A 125 -10.01 -8.80 -1.29
N ASN A 126 -9.66 -9.71 -0.38
CA ASN A 126 -10.00 -9.60 1.04
C ASN A 126 -9.38 -8.34 1.68
N ASN A 127 -8.15 -7.97 1.29
CA ASN A 127 -7.53 -6.72 1.71
C ASN A 127 -8.30 -5.50 1.23
N LEU A 128 -8.74 -5.51 -0.03
CA LEU A 128 -9.53 -4.42 -0.59
C LEU A 128 -10.89 -4.29 0.09
N SER A 129 -11.61 -5.41 0.28
CA SER A 129 -12.90 -5.41 0.98
C SER A 129 -12.77 -4.93 2.41
N GLY A 130 -11.75 -5.40 3.15
CA GLY A 130 -11.48 -4.93 4.51
C GLY A 130 -11.12 -3.45 4.57
N TRP A 131 -10.36 -2.93 3.58
CA TRP A 131 -10.12 -1.51 3.44
C TRP A 131 -11.42 -0.73 3.27
N GLN A 132 -12.28 -1.13 2.33
CA GLN A 132 -13.55 -0.46 2.08
C GLN A 132 -14.45 -0.45 3.31
N GLN A 133 -14.50 -1.56 4.05
CA GLN A 133 -15.31 -1.68 5.27
C GLN A 133 -14.80 -0.82 6.42
N VAL A 134 -13.48 -0.80 6.66
CA VAL A 134 -12.89 -0.11 7.81
C VAL A 134 -12.67 1.37 7.55
N VAL A 135 -12.22 1.73 6.33
CA VAL A 135 -11.94 3.13 5.97
C VAL A 135 -13.22 3.87 5.56
N GLY A 136 -14.15 3.17 4.90
CA GLY A 136 -15.39 3.74 4.40
C GLY A 136 -15.13 5.03 3.60
N ASP A 137 -15.74 6.11 4.08
CA ASP A 137 -15.68 7.44 3.48
C ASP A 137 -14.60 8.36 4.08
N GLU A 138 -13.74 7.90 5.00
CA GLU A 138 -12.75 8.78 5.64
C GLU A 138 -11.65 9.25 4.68
N LEU A 139 -11.28 8.42 3.69
CA LEU A 139 -10.17 8.66 2.77
C LEU A 139 -10.62 8.58 1.32
N GLN A 140 -9.96 9.35 0.45
CA GLN A 140 -10.18 9.28 -0.99
C GLN A 140 -9.08 8.46 -1.65
N VAL A 141 -9.41 7.27 -2.15
CA VAL A 141 -8.47 6.52 -3.02
C VAL A 141 -8.48 7.18 -4.40
N VAL A 142 -7.34 7.74 -4.81
CA VAL A 142 -7.22 8.49 -6.08
C VAL A 142 -6.60 7.68 -7.20
N GLY A 143 -6.00 6.52 -6.91
CA GLY A 143 -5.40 5.69 -7.94
C GLY A 143 -4.52 4.56 -7.42
N VAL A 144 -4.02 3.77 -8.38
CA VAL A 144 -3.03 2.72 -8.18
C VAL A 144 -1.81 3.01 -9.03
N LEU A 145 -0.63 3.03 -8.42
CA LEU A 145 0.65 2.97 -9.10
C LEU A 145 1.14 1.53 -9.07
N PHE A 146 1.06 0.86 -10.22
CA PHE A 146 1.51 -0.52 -10.38
C PHE A 146 2.85 -0.57 -11.11
N TYR A 147 3.87 -1.10 -10.42
CA TYR A 147 5.20 -1.33 -11.00
C TYR A 147 5.24 -2.71 -11.64
N ASP A 148 5.11 -2.72 -12.96
CA ASP A 148 5.33 -3.90 -13.78
C ASP A 148 6.84 -4.12 -13.96
N CYS A 149 7.31 -5.32 -13.62
CA CYS A 149 8.71 -5.69 -13.67
C CYS A 149 8.81 -7.18 -13.96
N PRO A 150 9.62 -7.60 -14.96
CA PRO A 150 9.87 -9.01 -15.22
C PRO A 150 10.40 -9.76 -14.00
N GLU A 151 10.02 -11.02 -13.85
CA GLU A 151 10.36 -11.85 -12.69
C GLU A 151 11.86 -12.08 -12.55
N ASP A 152 12.56 -12.38 -13.64
CA ASP A 152 14.01 -12.52 -13.70
C ASP A 152 14.75 -11.26 -13.21
N VAL A 153 14.26 -10.08 -13.60
CA VAL A 153 14.79 -8.79 -13.14
C VAL A 153 14.51 -8.58 -11.64
N MET A 154 13.32 -8.93 -11.17
CA MET A 154 12.96 -8.84 -9.76
C MET A 154 13.85 -9.76 -8.91
N GLU A 155 14.02 -11.01 -9.31
CA GLU A 155 14.89 -11.99 -8.64
C GLU A 155 16.32 -11.50 -8.55
N ALA A 156 16.91 -11.03 -9.67
CA ALA A 156 18.27 -10.49 -9.68
C ALA A 156 18.43 -9.33 -8.69
N ARG A 157 17.45 -8.43 -8.62
CA ARG A 157 17.45 -7.31 -7.66
C ARG A 157 17.30 -7.77 -6.21
N LEU A 158 16.50 -8.81 -5.96
CA LEU A 158 16.33 -9.37 -4.62
C LEU A 158 17.62 -10.03 -4.13
N LEU A 159 18.27 -10.82 -4.98
CA LEU A 159 19.55 -11.47 -4.68
C LEU A 159 20.63 -10.42 -4.36
N GLU A 160 20.72 -9.35 -5.16
CA GLU A 160 21.69 -8.28 -4.91
C GLU A 160 21.42 -7.57 -3.57
N ARG A 161 20.14 -7.29 -3.28
CA ARG A 161 19.75 -6.63 -2.02
C ARG A 161 19.96 -7.53 -0.79
N GLY A 162 19.82 -8.84 -0.93
CA GLY A 162 20.06 -9.81 0.15
C GLY A 162 21.49 -9.76 0.68
N LYS A 163 22.46 -9.37 -0.16
CA LYS A 163 23.88 -9.22 0.23
C LYS A 163 24.13 -8.18 1.31
N THR A 164 23.28 -7.15 1.40
CA THR A 164 23.49 -5.99 2.30
C THR A 164 22.35 -5.77 3.29
N SER A 165 21.15 -6.25 3.02
CA SER A 165 19.95 -5.90 3.82
C SER A 165 19.61 -6.86 4.95
N GLY A 166 20.30 -8.01 5.06
CA GLY A 166 19.97 -9.06 6.04
C GLY A 166 18.56 -9.62 5.88
N ARG A 167 17.98 -9.50 4.68
CA ARG A 167 16.64 -9.97 4.29
C ARG A 167 16.75 -10.97 3.14
#